data_AF-A0A1V6IXP0-F1
#
_entry.id   AF-A0A1V6IXP0-F1
#
_cell.length_a   1.000
_cell.length_b   1.000
_cell.length_c   1.000
_cell.angle_alpha   90.00
_cell.angle_beta   90.00
_cell.angle_gamma   90.00
#
_symmetry.space_group_name_H-M   'P 1'
#
loop_
_entity.id
_entity.type
_entity.pdbx_description
1 polymer ?
#
loop_
_entity_poly.entity_id
_entity_poly.type
_entity_poly.pdbx_seq_one_letter_code
_entity_poly.pdbx_strand_id
1 'polypeptide(L)'
;MYIKNKKERNKMLEGNYLPHSPYILQSGKYEGKSMEYILLHDISSFLAMKRRLEAAIREECQPNHYHLHLVWLVAGINTLARNVICIECGKHANSLPARGNYEEGYYFLSYPLCRQCAQQGEWAIADKFRITPWDMSSFLSRADRNRLWKAQKQILKINDMSDRQFFQLLVDI
;
A
#
# COMPACT_ATOMS: atom_id res chain seq x y z
N MET A 1 9.52 14.73 -28.72
CA MET A 1 10.84 14.09 -28.49
C MET A 1 10.57 12.83 -27.67
N TYR A 2 10.82 11.65 -28.23
CA TYR A 2 10.37 10.36 -27.68
C TYR A 2 11.17 9.94 -26.44
N ILE A 3 10.51 9.74 -25.29
CA ILE A 3 11.12 9.12 -24.10
C ILE A 3 10.68 7.65 -24.03
N LYS A 4 11.57 6.77 -24.50
CA LYS A 4 11.34 5.32 -24.66
C LYS A 4 11.46 4.49 -23.36
N ASN A 5 11.60 5.09 -22.17
CA ASN A 5 11.88 4.31 -20.96
C ASN A 5 10.89 4.51 -19.81
N LYS A 6 10.19 3.42 -19.44
CA LYS A 6 9.38 3.29 -18.21
C LYS A 6 10.18 3.64 -16.93
N LYS A 7 11.50 3.43 -16.98
CA LYS A 7 12.46 3.76 -15.92
C LYS A 7 12.66 5.27 -15.72
N GLU A 8 12.62 6.06 -16.80
CA GLU A 8 12.75 7.52 -16.74
C GLU A 8 11.43 8.20 -16.35
N ARG A 9 10.30 7.60 -16.72
CA ARG A 9 8.96 8.01 -16.28
C ARG A 9 8.80 7.90 -14.75
N ASN A 10 9.34 6.85 -14.14
CA ASN A 10 9.40 6.72 -12.68
C ASN A 10 10.34 7.75 -12.05
N LYS A 11 11.40 8.16 -12.74
CA LYS A 11 12.40 9.13 -12.27
C LYS A 11 11.88 10.58 -12.24
N MET A 12 10.94 10.95 -13.12
CA MET A 12 10.28 12.28 -13.05
C MET A 12 9.25 12.39 -11.91
N LEU A 13 8.75 11.27 -11.39
CA LEU A 13 7.90 11.25 -10.18
C LEU A 13 8.73 11.25 -8.88
N GLU A 14 10.06 11.11 -8.98
CA GLU A 14 11.05 11.27 -7.91
C GLU A 14 11.55 12.73 -7.83
N GLY A 15 10.67 13.71 -8.05
CA GLY A 15 10.93 15.04 -7.51
C GLY A 15 10.95 14.96 -5.99
N ASN A 16 11.81 15.73 -5.32
CA ASN A 16 11.93 15.83 -3.85
C ASN A 16 10.66 16.43 -3.19
N TYR A 17 9.47 15.94 -3.54
CA TYR A 17 8.24 16.29 -2.86
C TYR A 17 8.22 15.56 -1.52
N LEU A 18 8.53 16.31 -0.47
CA LEU A 18 8.33 15.92 0.91
C LEU A 18 7.26 16.85 1.48
N PRO A 19 6.04 16.36 1.76
CA PRO A 19 5.01 17.21 2.32
C PRO A 19 5.40 17.70 3.73
N HIS A 20 5.03 18.94 4.06
CA HIS A 20 5.22 19.51 5.42
C HIS A 20 3.98 19.33 6.31
N SER A 21 2.86 18.90 5.73
CA SER A 21 1.61 18.62 6.43
C SER A 21 0.79 17.55 5.69
N PRO A 22 -0.15 16.87 6.37
CA PRO A 22 -1.14 16.02 5.71
C PRO A 22 -1.91 16.76 4.61
N TYR A 23 -2.26 16.08 3.53
CA TYR A 23 -3.08 16.67 2.47
C TYR A 23 -4.57 16.58 2.80
N ILE A 24 -5.22 17.71 3.03
CA ILE A 24 -6.66 17.79 3.31
C ILE A 24 -7.46 17.88 1.99
N LEU A 25 -8.39 16.94 1.80
CA LEU A 25 -9.31 16.97 0.67
C LEU A 25 -10.29 18.13 0.78
N GLN A 26 -10.43 18.87 -0.32
CA GLN A 26 -11.24 20.08 -0.39
C GLN A 26 -12.69 19.82 -0.82
N SER A 27 -13.03 18.61 -1.24
CA SER A 27 -14.38 18.28 -1.72
C SER A 27 -14.67 16.78 -1.75
N GLY A 28 -15.96 16.46 -1.94
CA GLY A 28 -16.46 15.09 -2.10
C GLY A 28 -16.71 14.38 -0.76
N LYS A 29 -16.89 13.06 -0.80
CA LYS A 29 -17.28 12.25 0.37
C LYS A 29 -16.33 12.40 1.58
N TYR A 30 -15.05 12.71 1.34
CA TYR A 30 -14.01 12.83 2.37
C TYR A 30 -13.53 14.28 2.54
N GLU A 31 -14.35 15.27 2.18
CA GLU A 31 -14.04 16.68 2.43
C GLU A 31 -13.66 16.92 3.90
N GLY A 32 -12.60 17.71 4.11
CA GLY A 32 -12.05 17.99 5.44
C GLY A 32 -11.27 16.84 6.07
N LYS A 33 -11.11 15.69 5.39
CA LYS A 33 -10.26 14.58 5.84
C LYS A 33 -8.93 14.57 5.10
N SER A 34 -7.90 14.06 5.77
CA SER A 34 -6.57 13.86 5.19
C SER A 34 -6.55 12.64 4.26
N MET A 35 -5.59 12.58 3.34
CA MET A 35 -5.39 11.41 2.49
C MET A 35 -4.91 10.19 3.30
N GLU A 36 -4.11 10.42 4.33
CA GLU A 36 -3.67 9.46 5.34
C GLU A 36 -4.87 8.84 6.04
N TYR A 37 -5.86 9.64 6.44
CA TYR A 37 -7.10 9.12 7.02
C TYR A 37 -7.78 8.10 6.09
N ILE A 38 -7.86 8.40 4.79
CA ILE A 38 -8.49 7.48 3.83
C ILE A 38 -7.67 6.20 3.70
N LEU A 39 -6.34 6.29 3.64
CA LEU A 39 -5.48 5.11 3.62
C LEU A 39 -5.71 4.22 4.86
N LEU A 40 -5.75 4.82 6.06
CA LEU A 40 -5.87 4.11 7.33
C LEU A 40 -7.25 3.46 7.52
N HIS A 41 -8.33 4.12 7.07
CA HIS A 41 -9.71 3.75 7.38
C HIS A 41 -10.55 3.25 6.20
N ASP A 42 -10.23 3.61 4.96
CA ASP A 42 -10.97 3.21 3.77
C ASP A 42 -10.02 2.90 2.59
N ILE A 43 -9.27 1.82 2.76
CA ILE A 43 -8.27 1.36 1.78
C ILE A 43 -8.88 1.16 0.38
N SER A 44 -10.15 0.75 0.28
CA SER A 44 -10.81 0.56 -1.01
C SER A 44 -10.94 1.89 -1.76
N SER A 45 -11.32 2.96 -1.06
CA SER A 45 -11.40 4.31 -1.63
C SER A 45 -10.01 4.85 -1.98
N PHE A 46 -9.00 4.60 -1.13
CA PHE A 46 -7.61 4.95 -1.44
C PHE A 46 -7.10 4.28 -2.73
N LEU A 47 -7.31 2.97 -2.86
CA LEU A 47 -6.91 2.20 -4.04
C LEU A 47 -7.66 2.66 -5.30
N ALA A 48 -8.93 3.04 -5.18
CA ALA A 48 -9.69 3.60 -6.29
C ALA A 48 -9.12 4.95 -6.75
N MET A 49 -8.75 5.83 -5.81
CA MET A 49 -8.07 7.10 -6.12
C MET A 49 -6.76 6.86 -6.88
N LYS A 50 -5.91 5.97 -6.35
CA LYS A 50 -4.64 5.59 -6.99
C LYS A 50 -4.85 5.10 -8.43
N ARG A 51 -5.81 4.19 -8.64
CA ARG A 51 -6.08 3.62 -9.98
C ARG A 51 -6.59 4.65 -10.97
N ARG A 52 -7.48 5.54 -10.54
CA ARG A 52 -7.98 6.62 -11.39
C ARG A 52 -6.85 7.53 -11.83
N LEU A 53 -5.95 7.85 -10.91
CA LEU A 53 -4.76 8.65 -11.18
C LEU A 53 -3.86 7.95 -12.19
N GLU A 54 -3.56 6.67 -12.00
CA GLU A 54 -2.73 5.87 -12.91
C GLU A 54 -3.35 5.76 -14.31
N ALA A 55 -4.67 5.62 -14.41
CA ALA A 55 -5.38 5.55 -15.69
C ALA A 55 -5.46 6.91 -16.42
N ALA A 56 -5.40 8.02 -15.68
CA ALA A 56 -5.48 9.37 -16.22
C ALA A 56 -4.12 9.99 -16.58
N ILE A 57 -3.01 9.24 -16.42
CA ILE A 57 -1.66 9.72 -16.78
C ILE A 57 -1.60 10.03 -18.27
N ARG A 58 -1.30 11.29 -18.61
CA ARG A 58 -1.05 11.79 -19.96
C ARG A 58 0.33 12.42 -20.02
N GLU A 59 1.02 12.28 -21.14
CA GLU A 59 2.43 12.70 -21.30
C GLU A 59 2.64 14.22 -21.09
N GLU A 60 1.58 15.03 -21.25
CA GLU A 60 1.65 16.50 -21.18
C GLU A 60 1.14 17.09 -19.86
N CYS A 61 0.66 16.27 -18.92
CA CYS A 61 0.10 16.75 -17.67
C CYS A 61 1.13 16.76 -16.54
N GLN A 62 1.32 17.91 -15.91
CA GLN A 62 2.11 18.01 -14.69
C GLN A 62 1.30 17.54 -13.46
N PRO A 63 1.90 16.77 -12.54
CA PRO A 63 1.22 16.34 -11.32
C PRO A 63 0.94 17.56 -10.42
N ASN A 64 -0.30 17.71 -9.99
CA ASN A 64 -0.64 18.73 -8.98
C ASN A 64 -0.34 18.21 -7.55
N HIS A 65 -0.54 19.04 -6.52
CA HIS A 65 -0.27 18.68 -5.13
C HIS A 65 -0.97 17.40 -4.66
N TYR A 66 -2.24 17.19 -5.04
CA TYR A 66 -2.95 15.96 -4.73
C TYR A 66 -2.25 14.73 -5.32
N HIS A 67 -1.78 14.83 -6.56
CA HIS A 67 -1.09 13.74 -7.23
C HIS A 67 0.25 13.44 -6.56
N LEU A 68 1.04 14.49 -6.30
CA LEU A 68 2.34 14.37 -5.65
C LEU A 68 2.21 13.74 -4.25
N HIS A 69 1.21 14.16 -3.47
CA HIS A 69 0.96 13.62 -2.15
C HIS A 69 0.49 12.16 -2.19
N LEU A 70 -0.36 11.78 -3.15
CA LEU A 70 -0.75 10.38 -3.35
C LEU A 70 0.47 9.51 -3.65
N VAL A 71 1.34 9.97 -4.55
CA VAL A 71 2.55 9.24 -4.96
C VAL A 71 3.51 9.12 -3.79
N TRP A 72 3.69 10.17 -2.99
CA TRP A 72 4.49 10.13 -1.76
C TRP A 72 3.96 9.07 -0.77
N LEU A 73 2.65 9.02 -0.52
CA LEU A 73 2.06 7.98 0.34
C LEU A 73 2.33 6.56 -0.18
N VAL A 74 2.19 6.35 -1.48
CA VAL A 74 2.47 5.05 -2.12
C VAL A 74 3.94 4.68 -1.98
N ALA A 75 4.85 5.63 -2.19
CA ALA A 75 6.29 5.43 -2.03
C ALA A 75 6.65 5.08 -0.58
N GLY A 76 6.13 5.83 0.39
CA GLY A 76 6.35 5.58 1.82
C GLY A 76 5.88 4.19 2.27
N ILE A 77 4.66 3.79 1.87
CA ILE A 77 4.17 2.42 2.14
C ILE A 77 5.05 1.34 1.49
N ASN A 78 5.54 1.59 0.28
CA ASN A 78 6.46 0.65 -0.38
C ASN A 78 7.80 0.54 0.37
N THR A 79 8.34 1.64 0.89
CA THR A 79 9.57 1.63 1.69
C THR A 79 9.36 0.89 3.01
N LEU A 80 8.27 1.16 3.73
CA LEU A 80 7.88 0.39 4.92
C LEU A 80 7.83 -1.11 4.63
N ALA A 81 7.16 -1.50 3.53
CA ALA A 81 7.03 -2.90 3.15
C ALA A 81 8.38 -3.55 2.83
N ARG A 82 9.32 -2.83 2.22
CA ARG A 82 10.68 -3.34 1.94
C ARG A 82 11.47 -3.61 3.22
N ASN A 83 11.20 -2.87 4.30
CA ASN A 83 11.88 -3.05 5.59
C ASN A 83 11.29 -4.17 6.45
N VAL A 84 10.21 -4.82 6.00
CA VAL A 84 9.63 -5.96 6.73
C VAL A 84 10.54 -7.17 6.60
N ILE A 85 10.78 -7.81 7.75
CA ILE A 85 11.63 -8.99 7.88
C ILE A 85 10.80 -10.26 7.96
N CYS A 86 11.28 -11.31 7.31
CA CYS A 86 10.73 -12.65 7.34
C CYS A 86 10.98 -13.27 8.71
N ILE A 87 9.90 -13.70 9.34
CA ILE A 87 9.93 -14.26 10.69
C ILE A 87 10.68 -15.60 10.80
N GLU A 88 10.79 -16.36 9.71
CA GLU A 88 11.49 -17.65 9.67
C GLU A 88 13.02 -17.52 9.54
N CYS A 89 13.50 -16.55 8.74
CA CYS A 89 14.90 -16.52 8.31
C CYS A 89 15.59 -15.16 8.38
N GLY A 90 14.90 -14.11 8.83
CA GLY A 90 15.50 -12.77 8.96
C GLY A 90 15.76 -12.02 7.65
N LYS A 91 15.50 -12.62 6.48
CA LYS A 91 15.58 -11.93 5.17
C LYS A 91 14.38 -11.02 4.93
N HIS A 92 14.41 -10.16 3.91
CA HIS A 92 13.26 -9.34 3.53
C HIS A 92 12.02 -10.20 3.20
N ALA A 93 10.90 -9.85 3.81
CA ALA A 93 9.61 -10.43 3.52
C ALA A 93 8.91 -9.69 2.37
N ASN A 94 8.07 -10.41 1.63
CA ASN A 94 7.24 -9.83 0.59
C ASN A 94 5.83 -10.40 0.55
N SER A 95 5.57 -11.47 1.30
CA SER A 95 4.30 -12.17 1.32
C SER A 95 3.70 -12.27 2.71
N LEU A 96 2.38 -12.36 2.71
CA LEU A 96 1.51 -12.64 3.83
C LEU A 96 0.74 -13.92 3.54
N PRO A 97 0.89 -14.99 4.35
CA PRO A 97 0.10 -16.19 4.17
C PRO A 97 -1.35 -15.99 4.64
N ALA A 98 -2.27 -16.70 4.00
CA ALA A 98 -3.64 -16.85 4.41
C ALA A 98 -4.08 -18.31 4.30
N ARG A 99 -4.98 -18.73 5.18
CA ARG A 99 -5.65 -20.03 5.13
C ARG A 99 -7.10 -19.85 4.66
N GLY A 100 -7.67 -20.89 4.08
CA GLY A 100 -9.02 -20.85 3.47
C GLY A 100 -8.96 -20.64 1.96
N ASN A 101 -10.07 -20.27 1.36
CA ASN A 101 -10.21 -20.10 -0.09
C ASN A 101 -11.29 -19.05 -0.40
N TYR A 102 -11.58 -18.86 -1.70
CA TYR A 102 -12.57 -17.89 -2.15
C TYR A 102 -14.02 -18.22 -1.71
N GLU A 103 -14.38 -19.50 -1.60
CA GLU A 103 -15.74 -19.94 -1.27
C GLU A 103 -16.02 -19.82 0.24
N GLU A 104 -15.04 -20.18 1.06
CA GLU A 104 -15.15 -20.23 2.53
C GLU A 104 -14.65 -18.95 3.21
N GLY A 105 -13.92 -18.11 2.47
CA GLY A 105 -13.26 -16.90 2.96
C GLY A 105 -11.85 -17.16 3.48
N TYR A 106 -11.12 -16.06 3.71
CA TYR A 106 -9.71 -16.10 4.09
C TYR A 106 -9.48 -15.71 5.56
N TYR A 107 -8.60 -16.46 6.20
CA TYR A 107 -7.97 -16.13 7.48
C TYR A 107 -6.53 -15.70 7.25
N PHE A 108 -6.29 -14.39 7.31
CA PHE A 108 -4.97 -13.79 7.09
C PHE A 108 -4.11 -13.88 8.35
N LEU A 109 -2.89 -14.39 8.19
CA LEU A 109 -1.93 -14.55 9.28
C LEU A 109 -0.94 -13.40 9.22
N SER A 110 -0.76 -12.64 10.31
CA SER A 110 0.23 -11.57 10.42
C SER A 110 1.67 -12.11 10.55
N TYR A 111 2.04 -13.02 9.65
CA TYR A 111 3.27 -13.81 9.66
C TYR A 111 4.05 -13.53 8.36
N PRO A 112 4.87 -12.46 8.31
CA PRO A 112 5.51 -12.03 7.08
C PRO A 112 6.57 -13.05 6.63
N LEU A 113 6.52 -13.45 5.36
CA LEU A 113 7.41 -14.47 4.80
C LEU A 113 8.22 -13.92 3.62
N CYS A 114 9.44 -14.44 3.46
CA CYS A 114 10.21 -14.28 2.24
C CYS A 114 9.78 -15.33 1.20
N ARG A 115 10.17 -15.14 -0.05
CA ARG A 115 9.82 -16.05 -1.15
C ARG A 115 10.22 -17.52 -0.90
N GLN A 116 11.38 -17.75 -0.29
CA GLN A 116 11.90 -19.11 -0.05
C GLN A 116 11.10 -19.81 1.06
N CYS A 117 10.94 -19.16 2.22
CA CYS A 117 10.19 -19.73 3.35
C CYS A 117 8.71 -19.92 3.02
N ALA A 118 8.13 -19.06 2.19
CA ALA A 118 6.74 -19.19 1.73
C ALA A 118 6.48 -20.44 0.85
N GLN A 119 7.52 -21.14 0.41
CA GLN A 119 7.41 -22.35 -0.42
C GLN A 119 7.71 -23.64 0.37
N GLN A 120 7.91 -23.55 1.69
CA GLN A 120 8.35 -24.66 2.52
C GLN A 120 7.32 -24.98 3.60
N GLY A 121 7.33 -26.25 4.05
CA GLY A 121 6.51 -26.72 5.17
C GLY A 121 5.02 -26.42 4.99
N GLU A 122 4.38 -25.98 6.07
CA GLU A 122 2.96 -25.63 6.06
C GLU A 122 2.63 -24.42 5.17
N TRP A 123 3.60 -23.55 4.87
CA TRP A 123 3.39 -22.37 4.04
C TRP A 123 3.24 -22.70 2.57
N ALA A 124 3.78 -23.84 2.12
CA ALA A 124 3.71 -24.28 0.74
C ALA A 124 2.25 -24.38 0.24
N ILE A 125 1.32 -24.78 1.10
CA ILE A 125 -0.09 -24.99 0.78
C ILE A 125 -1.01 -23.79 1.11
N ALA A 126 -0.49 -22.76 1.79
CA ALA A 126 -1.26 -21.55 2.10
C ALA A 126 -1.40 -20.66 0.86
N ASP A 127 -2.44 -19.83 0.80
CA ASP A 127 -2.48 -18.73 -0.17
C ASP A 127 -1.57 -17.59 0.28
N LYS A 128 -1.02 -16.82 -0.67
CA LYS A 128 -0.03 -15.77 -0.37
C LYS A 128 -0.44 -14.45 -1.02
N PHE A 129 -0.47 -13.41 -0.22
CA PHE A 129 -0.77 -12.05 -0.64
C PHE A 129 0.44 -11.14 -0.44
N ARG A 130 0.53 -10.06 -1.22
CA ARG A 130 1.62 -9.09 -1.02
C ARG A 130 1.42 -8.34 0.30
N ILE A 131 2.51 -7.92 0.93
CA ILE A 131 2.47 -7.06 2.13
C ILE A 131 1.92 -5.66 1.80
N THR A 132 2.08 -5.22 0.55
CA THR A 132 1.52 -3.95 0.07
C THR A 132 0.05 -4.09 -0.34
N PRO A 133 -0.80 -3.07 -0.14
CA PRO A 133 -2.25 -3.16 -0.40
C PRO A 133 -2.64 -3.10 -1.89
N TRP A 134 -1.68 -2.93 -2.81
CA TRP A 134 -1.94 -2.61 -4.21
C TRP A 134 -2.75 -3.67 -4.96
N ASP A 135 -2.68 -4.93 -4.51
CA ASP A 135 -3.30 -6.09 -5.17
C ASP A 135 -4.62 -6.53 -4.54
N MET A 136 -5.17 -5.75 -3.59
CA MET A 136 -6.42 -6.09 -2.90
C MET A 136 -7.66 -6.20 -3.80
N SER A 137 -7.56 -5.84 -5.08
CA SER A 137 -8.68 -6.03 -6.01
C SER A 137 -8.96 -7.47 -6.36
N SER A 138 -8.04 -8.41 -6.07
CA SER A 138 -8.32 -9.83 -6.23
C SER A 138 -9.48 -10.30 -5.35
N PHE A 139 -9.82 -9.55 -4.30
CA PHE A 139 -10.94 -9.87 -3.42
C PHE A 139 -12.22 -9.21 -3.89
N LEU A 140 -13.28 -10.02 -4.00
CA LEU A 140 -14.61 -9.54 -4.31
C LEU A 140 -15.27 -8.91 -3.07
N SER A 141 -15.08 -9.50 -1.87
CA SER A 141 -15.70 -8.99 -0.64
C SER A 141 -14.95 -7.78 -0.04
N ARG A 142 -15.71 -6.77 0.41
CA ARG A 142 -15.16 -5.63 1.17
C ARG A 142 -14.59 -6.09 2.52
N ALA A 143 -15.19 -7.13 3.10
CA ALA A 143 -14.76 -7.69 4.39
C ALA A 143 -13.34 -8.26 4.30
N ASP A 144 -13.02 -9.04 3.27
CA ASP A 144 -11.69 -9.64 3.12
C ASP A 144 -10.63 -8.60 2.80
N ARG A 145 -10.95 -7.59 1.97
CA ARG A 145 -10.06 -6.44 1.76
C ARG A 145 -9.71 -5.75 3.08
N ASN A 146 -10.70 -5.53 3.95
CA ASN A 146 -10.48 -4.91 5.26
C ASN A 146 -9.69 -5.82 6.20
N ARG A 147 -9.92 -7.14 6.19
CA ARG A 147 -9.16 -8.11 6.99
C ARG A 147 -7.71 -8.19 6.55
N LEU A 148 -7.45 -8.32 5.25
CA LEU A 148 -6.10 -8.26 4.70
C LEU A 148 -5.43 -6.94 5.04
N TRP A 149 -6.14 -5.82 4.89
CA TRP A 149 -5.59 -4.51 5.24
C TRP A 149 -5.20 -4.44 6.71
N LYS A 150 -6.05 -4.95 7.61
CA LYS A 150 -5.72 -5.03 9.04
C LYS A 150 -4.45 -5.85 9.30
N ALA A 151 -4.28 -6.99 8.64
CA ALA A 151 -3.07 -7.82 8.79
C ALA A 151 -1.82 -7.13 8.21
N GLN A 152 -1.94 -6.48 7.05
CA GLN A 152 -0.86 -5.68 6.48
C GLN A 152 -0.48 -4.50 7.37
N LYS A 153 -1.47 -3.80 7.95
CA LYS A 153 -1.23 -2.73 8.92
C LYS A 153 -0.41 -3.25 10.10
N GLN A 154 -0.66 -4.47 10.55
CA GLN A 154 0.07 -5.07 11.68
C GLN A 154 1.53 -5.30 11.37
N ILE A 155 1.80 -5.81 10.18
CA ILE A 155 3.16 -6.09 9.74
C ILE A 155 3.93 -4.82 9.43
N LEU A 156 3.26 -3.84 8.84
CA LEU A 156 3.81 -2.51 8.58
C LEU A 156 3.89 -1.64 9.85
N LYS A 157 3.39 -2.14 10.99
CA LYS A 157 3.36 -1.46 12.30
C LYS A 157 2.50 -0.18 12.33
N ILE A 158 1.37 -0.15 11.61
CA ILE A 158 0.47 1.02 11.46
C ILE A 158 -0.97 0.79 11.99
N ASN A 159 -1.17 -0.20 12.85
CA ASN A 159 -2.51 -0.69 13.27
C ASN A 159 -3.49 0.40 13.70
N ASP A 160 -3.02 1.27 14.58
CA ASP A 160 -3.83 2.21 15.35
C ASP A 160 -3.24 3.63 15.31
N MET A 161 -2.53 3.95 14.23
CA MET A 161 -1.98 5.29 14.03
C MET A 161 -3.08 6.26 13.61
N SER A 162 -3.05 7.47 14.17
CA SER A 162 -3.74 8.63 13.60
C SER A 162 -3.09 9.03 12.27
N ASP A 163 -3.79 9.84 11.49
CA ASP A 163 -3.25 10.42 10.25
C ASP A 163 -1.96 11.21 10.50
N ARG A 164 -1.89 11.96 11.60
CA ARG A 164 -0.66 12.68 12.00
C ARG A 164 0.49 11.74 12.34
N GLN A 165 0.24 10.67 13.10
CA GLN A 165 1.27 9.70 13.45
C GLN A 165 1.79 8.95 12.22
N PHE A 166 0.87 8.57 11.33
CA PHE A 166 1.23 7.91 10.09
C PHE A 166 2.02 8.85 9.16
N PHE A 167 1.65 10.13 9.07
CA PHE A 167 2.44 11.13 8.35
C PHE A 167 3.86 11.25 8.90
N GLN A 168 4.01 11.39 10.22
CA GLN A 168 5.32 11.49 10.88
C GLN A 168 6.18 10.25 10.59
N LEU A 169 5.59 9.05 10.72
CA LEU A 169 6.25 7.81 10.37
C LEU A 169 6.78 7.84 8.93
N LEU A 170 6.01 8.33 7.97
CA LEU A 170 6.42 8.33 6.56
C LEU A 170 7.47 9.39 6.21
N VAL A 171 7.51 10.50 6.94
CA VAL A 171 8.52 11.56 6.74
C VAL A 171 9.87 11.17 7.34
N ASP A 172 9.88 10.38 8.41
CA ASP A 172 11.08 9.95 9.13
C ASP A 172 11.77 8.70 8.53
N ILE A 173 11.28 8.19 7.39
CA ILE A 173 11.83 7.02 6.67
C ILE A 173 12.81 7.45 5.59
#